data_AF-A0A4Y8IQS4-F1
#
_entry.id   AF-A0A4Y8IQS4-F1
#
_cell.length_a   1.000
_cell.length_b   1.000
_cell.length_c   1.000
_cell.angle_alpha   90.00
_cell.angle_beta   90.00
_cell.angle_gamma   90.00
#
_symmetry.space_group_name_H-M   'P 1'
#
loop_
_entity.id
_entity.type
_entity.pdbx_description
1 polymer ?
#
loop_
_entity_poly.entity_id
_entity_poly.type
_entity_poly.pdbx_seq_one_letter_code
_entity_poly.pdbx_strand_id
1 'polypeptide(L)'
;MDFSHQLVIFFVIAVIAFVLRFVQIKTMARVDLYIFVFGPLLVFGLIFLIFGMIDFKRELFLDIGKWMFLYGVVGAGCGYGSTRVLGGRF
;
A
#
# COMPACT_ATOMS: atom_id res chain seq x y z
N MET A 1 8.99 15.87 -9.66
CA MET A 1 7.82 15.07 -10.10
C MET A 1 6.62 15.61 -9.34
N ASP A 2 5.71 16.30 -10.01
CA ASP A 2 4.64 17.06 -9.35
C ASP A 2 3.70 16.19 -8.51
N PHE A 3 3.22 16.77 -7.41
CA PHE A 3 2.27 16.21 -6.44
C PHE A 3 1.03 15.53 -7.09
N SER A 4 0.64 15.98 -8.28
CA SER A 4 -0.43 15.40 -9.08
C SER A 4 -0.19 13.93 -9.45
N HIS A 5 1.05 13.54 -9.76
CA HIS A 5 1.37 12.17 -10.19
C HIS A 5 1.24 11.18 -9.03
N GLN A 6 1.63 11.58 -7.82
CA GLN A 6 1.51 10.75 -6.62
C GLN A 6 0.04 10.50 -6.25
N LEU A 7 -0.81 11.53 -6.40
CA LEU A 7 -2.25 11.43 -6.22
C LEU A 7 -2.91 10.47 -7.22
N VAL A 8 -2.49 10.54 -8.50
CA VAL A 8 -2.99 9.64 -9.54
C VAL A 8 -2.60 8.20 -9.26
N ILE A 9 -1.35 7.94 -8.87
CA ILE A 9 -0.88 6.59 -8.52
C ILE A 9 -1.65 6.05 -7.32
N PHE A 10 -1.84 6.87 -6.28
CA PHE A 10 -2.64 6.49 -5.12
C PHE A 10 -4.09 6.14 -5.51
N PHE A 11 -4.71 6.95 -6.37
CA PHE A 11 -6.07 6.71 -6.84
C PHE A 11 -6.19 5.41 -7.64
N VAL A 12 -5.25 5.14 -8.55
CA VAL A 12 -5.22 3.88 -9.32
C VAL A 12 -5.06 2.68 -8.39
N ILE A 13 -4.14 2.74 -7.41
CA ILE A 13 -3.96 1.66 -6.42
C ILE A 13 -5.23 1.46 -5.59
N ALA A 14 -5.87 2.55 -5.15
CA ALA A 14 -7.10 2.49 -4.36
C ALA A 14 -8.25 1.84 -5.16
N VAL A 15 -8.41 2.21 -6.43
CA VAL A 15 -9.44 1.63 -7.32
C VAL A 15 -9.17 0.15 -7.57
N ILE A 16 -7.93 -0.24 -7.89
CA ILE A 16 -7.57 -1.65 -8.12
C ILE A 16 -7.79 -2.47 -6.85
N ALA A 17 -7.37 -1.96 -5.68
CA ALA A 17 -7.58 -2.62 -4.40
C ALA A 17 -9.08 -2.80 -4.10
N PHE A 18 -9.90 -1.79 -4.40
CA PHE A 18 -11.35 -1.85 -4.22
C PHE A 18 -12.01 -2.88 -5.15
N VAL A 19 -11.65 -2.88 -6.43
CA VAL A 19 -12.18 -3.83 -7.42
C VAL A 19 -11.81 -5.27 -7.04
N LEU A 20 -10.55 -5.52 -6.71
CA LEU A 20 -10.10 -6.84 -6.27
C LEU A 20 -10.85 -7.27 -5.01
N ARG A 21 -11.02 -6.38 -4.03
CA ARG A 21 -11.78 -6.68 -2.81
C ARG A 21 -13.24 -7.01 -3.09
N PHE A 22 -13.88 -6.32 -4.03
CA PHE A 22 -15.25 -6.61 -4.45
C PHE A 22 -15.37 -8.00 -5.09
N VAL A 23 -14.41 -8.38 -5.93
CA VAL A 23 -14.33 -9.72 -6.53
C VAL A 23 -14.14 -10.80 -5.47
N GLN A 24 -13.32 -10.55 -4.45
CA GLN A 24 -13.09 -11.50 -3.35
C GLN A 24 -14.34 -11.78 -2.52
N ILE A 25 -15.10 -10.73 -2.17
CA ILE A 25 -16.35 -10.86 -1.42
C ILE A 25 -17.33 -11.75 -2.21
N LYS A 26 -17.38 -11.57 -3.53
CA LYS A 26 -18.20 -12.39 -4.44
C LYS A 26 -17.74 -13.85 -4.56
N THR A 27 -16.44 -14.11 -4.48
CA THR A 27 -15.86 -15.47 -4.65
C THR A 27 -15.68 -16.25 -3.35
N MET A 28 -16.05 -15.69 -2.18
CA MET A 28 -15.81 -16.26 -0.85
C MET A 28 -14.33 -16.65 -0.60
N ALA A 29 -13.40 -16.06 -1.34
CA ALA A 29 -11.98 -16.31 -1.19
C ALA A 29 -11.46 -15.48 0.00
N ARG A 30 -11.10 -16.15 1.09
CA ARG A 30 -10.59 -15.54 2.34
C ARG A 30 -9.12 -15.12 2.22
N VAL A 31 -8.75 -14.49 1.11
CA VAL A 31 -7.37 -14.07 0.84
C VAL A 31 -7.18 -12.64 1.37
N ASP A 32 -6.15 -12.40 2.17
CA ASP A 32 -5.80 -11.05 2.64
C ASP A 32 -5.07 -10.28 1.52
N LEU A 33 -5.81 -9.94 0.46
CA LEU A 33 -5.28 -9.30 -0.76
C LEU A 33 -4.62 -7.94 -0.47
N TYR A 34 -5.02 -7.28 0.61
CA TYR A 34 -4.36 -6.07 1.07
C TYR A 34 -2.89 -6.32 1.47
N ILE A 35 -2.56 -7.49 2.02
CA ILE A 35 -1.17 -7.89 2.33
C ILE A 35 -0.38 -8.09 1.04
N PHE A 36 -1.00 -8.68 0.01
CA PHE A 36 -0.34 -8.89 -1.28
C PHE A 36 -0.05 -7.59 -2.04
N VAL A 37 -0.91 -6.57 -1.89
CA VAL A 37 -0.73 -5.27 -2.57
C VAL A 37 0.15 -4.33 -1.76
N PHE A 38 -0.12 -4.18 -0.46
CA PHE A 38 0.58 -3.21 0.39
C PHE A 38 1.83 -3.79 1.08
N GLY A 39 1.94 -5.11 1.22
CA GLY A 39 3.11 -5.79 1.78
C GLY A 39 4.39 -5.54 0.98
N PRO A 40 4.41 -5.78 -0.35
CA PRO A 40 5.56 -5.42 -1.18
C PRO A 40 5.86 -3.92 -1.13
N LEU A 41 4.83 -3.07 -1.11
CA LEU A 41 4.97 -1.62 -1.02
C LEU A 41 5.70 -1.19 0.27
N LEU A 42 5.33 -1.81 1.40
CA LEU A 42 5.99 -1.61 2.70
C LEU A 42 7.44 -2.09 2.68
N VAL A 43 7.70 -3.29 2.15
CA VAL A 43 9.04 -3.86 2.07
C VAL A 43 9.95 -3.00 1.21
N PHE A 44 9.52 -2.62 0.01
CA PHE A 44 10.30 -1.75 -0.87
C PHE A 44 10.46 -0.33 -0.29
N GLY A 45 9.43 0.22 0.34
CA GLY A 45 9.51 1.52 1.01
C GLY A 45 10.54 1.50 2.15
N LEU A 46 10.58 0.43 2.94
CA LEU A 46 11.53 0.26 4.04
C LEU A 46 12.97 0.06 3.53
N ILE A 47 13.15 -0.74 2.47
CA ILE A 47 14.44 -0.91 1.79
C ILE A 47 14.95 0.44 1.25
N PHE A 48 14.09 1.24 0.62
CA PHE A 48 14.46 2.56 0.10
C PHE A 48 14.79 3.55 1.22
N LEU A 49 14.07 3.51 2.35
CA LEU A 49 14.43 4.30 3.52
C LEU A 49 15.83 3.92 4.06
N ILE A 50 16.14 2.62 4.16
CA ILE A 50 17.46 2.13 4.58
C ILE A 50 18.55 2.60 3.59
N PHE A 51 18.33 2.47 2.28
CA PHE A 51 19.27 2.96 1.27
C PHE A 51 19.48 4.48 1.34
N GLY A 52 18.43 5.23 1.63
CA GLY A 52 18.51 6.67 1.87
C GLY A 52 19.31 7.04 3.13
N MET A 53 19.27 6.20 4.18
CA MET A 53 20.02 6.41 5.42
C MET A 53 21.52 6.14 5.28
N ILE A 54 21.94 5.24 4.37
CA ILE A 54 23.35 4.94 4.11
C ILE A 54 23.99 5.90 3.08
N ASP A 55 23.39 7.07 2.85
CA ASP A 55 23.80 8.11 1.88
C ASP A 55 23.86 7.66 0.40
N PHE A 56 23.38 6.46 0.06
CA PHE A 56 23.30 6.02 -1.33
C PHE A 56 22.18 6.76 -2.05
N LYS A 57 22.52 7.72 -2.94
CA LYS A 57 21.54 8.55 -3.69
C LYS A 57 20.41 9.07 -2.78
N ARG A 58 20.80 9.57 -1.61
CA ARG A 58 19.94 9.90 -0.48
C ARG A 58 18.69 10.69 -0.82
N GLU A 59 18.82 11.73 -1.64
CA GLU A 59 17.69 12.57 -2.03
C GLU A 59 16.60 11.76 -2.73
N LEU A 60 16.96 10.88 -3.67
CA LEU A 60 16.00 10.08 -4.42
C LEU A 60 15.33 9.02 -3.53
N PHE A 61 16.13 8.29 -2.75
CA PHE A 61 15.62 7.16 -1.96
C PHE A 61 14.83 7.60 -0.73
N LEU A 62 15.21 8.70 -0.07
CA LEU A 62 14.39 9.26 1.01
C LEU A 62 13.11 9.89 0.48
N ASP A 63 13.16 10.57 -0.67
CA ASP A 63 11.98 11.25 -1.21
C ASP A 63 10.94 10.23 -1.71
N ILE A 64 11.35 9.15 -2.36
CA ILE A 64 10.45 8.07 -2.78
C ILE A 64 10.07 7.15 -1.61
N GLY A 65 11.06 6.74 -0.81
CA GLY A 65 10.90 5.77 0.27
C GLY A 65 9.90 6.21 1.34
N LYS A 66 9.96 7.48 1.76
CA LYS A 66 9.02 8.03 2.76
C LYS A 66 7.56 7.94 2.31
N TRP A 67 7.27 8.26 1.05
CA TRP A 67 5.91 8.25 0.51
C TRP A 67 5.43 6.82 0.25
N MET A 68 6.27 5.97 -0.34
CA MET A 68 5.94 4.54 -0.51
C MET A 68 5.62 3.86 0.81
N PHE A 69 6.44 4.13 1.84
CA PHE A 69 6.21 3.58 3.17
C PHE A 69 4.91 4.11 3.78
N LEU A 70 4.65 5.42 3.69
CA LEU A 70 3.41 6.03 4.16
C LEU A 70 2.17 5.40 3.50
N TYR A 71 2.16 5.30 2.17
CA TYR A 71 1.06 4.66 1.44
C TYR A 71 0.89 3.19 1.77
N GLY A 72 2.00 2.47 1.98
CA GLY A 72 1.99 1.09 2.43
C GLY A 72 1.36 0.93 3.82
N VAL A 73 1.73 1.77 4.78
CA VAL A 73 1.19 1.76 6.15
C VAL A 73 -0.30 2.09 6.15
N VAL A 74 -0.70 3.16 5.45
CA VAL A 74 -2.10 3.58 5.35
C VAL A 74 -2.95 2.50 4.66
N GLY A 75 -2.47 1.94 3.55
CA GLY A 75 -3.15 0.89 2.81
C GLY A 75 -3.28 -0.41 3.61
N ALA A 76 -2.23 -0.82 4.31
CA ALA A 76 -2.27 -1.98 5.21
C ALA A 76 -3.23 -1.76 6.40
N GLY A 77 -3.21 -0.56 6.99
CA GLY A 77 -4.12 -0.18 8.08
C GLY A 77 -5.60 -0.18 7.66
N CYS A 78 -5.92 0.45 6.52
CA CYS A 78 -7.28 0.43 5.96
C CYS A 78 -7.70 -0.97 5.53
N GLY A 79 -6.80 -1.76 4.94
CA GLY A 79 -7.04 -3.15 4.57
C GLY A 79 -7.36 -4.03 5.80
N TYR A 80 -6.59 -3.89 6.87
CA TYR A 80 -6.83 -4.61 8.12
C TYR A 80 -8.13 -4.17 8.81
N GLY A 81 -8.37 -2.85 8.92
CA GLY A 81 -9.57 -2.29 9.55
C GLY A 81 -10.85 -2.71 8.83
N SER A 82 -10.87 -2.61 7.50
CA SER A 82 -12.01 -3.08 6.69
C SER A 82 -12.24 -4.59 6.82
N THR A 83 -11.17 -5.39 6.92
CA THR A 83 -11.27 -6.84 7.16
C THR A 83 -11.88 -7.16 8.51
N ARG A 84 -11.52 -6.44 9.58
CA ARG A 84 -12.12 -6.61 10.91
C ARG A 84 -13.60 -6.20 10.96
N VAL A 85 -13.96 -5.05 10.36
CA VAL A 85 -15.34 -4.55 10.34
C VAL A 85 -16.27 -5.48 9.55
N LEU A 86 -15.79 -6.04 8.44
CA LEU A 86 -16.58 -6.93 7.58
C LEU A 86 -16.51 -8.39 8.02
N GLY A 87 -15.39 -8.82 8.60
CA GLY A 87 -15.18 -10.18 9.12
C GLY A 87 -15.87 -10.46 10.46
N GLY A 88 -16.23 -9.43 11.23
CA GLY A 88 -17.06 -9.57 12.43
C GLY A 88 -18.57 -9.76 12.14
N ARG A 89 -18.96 -9.85 10.87
CA ARG A 89 -20.36 -10.00 10.41
C ARG A 89 -20.71 -11.38 9.86
N PHE A 90 -19.85 -12.38 10.05
CA PHE A 90 -20.12 -13.77 9.68
C PHE A 90 -19.71 -14.73 10.79
#